data_AF-A0A3R9MAD7-F1
#
_entry.id   AF-A0A3R9MAD7-F1
#
_cell.length_a   1.000
_cell.length_b   1.000
_cell.length_c   1.000
_cell.angle_alpha   90.00
_cell.angle_beta   90.00
_cell.angle_gamma   90.00
#
_symmetry.space_group_name_H-M   'P 1'
#
loop_
_entity.id
_entity.type
_entity.pdbx_description
1 polymer ?
#
loop_
_entity_poly.entity_id
_entity_poly.type
_entity_poly.pdbx_seq_one_letter_code
_entity_poly.pdbx_strand_id
1 'polypeptide(L)'
;MPTRRPSVFHRLALLPAWLRLSAGLVPAGLLYGCTPAGWPPMLRLLTAWNGFALTTLLVAWAIILTADVGHIRRIATREDPGRALSFGFVLTAASASLLAVILLLSSIRSAHDPLLLTHVITGAVAVLLAWLLVHTLFTLRYAHLFYNTDGDRPEGGLEFPGNEPAPDYLDFAYFSFVIGMTAQTADVGVSDRLIRRLALVHGLLSFGLNTAVVALTINGLAGLL
;
A
#
# COMPACT_ATOMS: atom_id res chain seq x y z
N MET A 1 -29.22 20.26 15.53
CA MET A 1 -28.12 19.66 14.73
C MET A 1 -28.55 18.25 14.32
N PRO A 2 -28.67 17.94 13.01
CA PRO A 2 -29.06 16.60 12.61
C PRO A 2 -27.87 15.65 12.80
N THR A 3 -28.05 14.66 13.66
CA THR A 3 -27.11 13.56 13.89
C THR A 3 -27.04 12.70 12.62
N ARG A 4 -26.11 13.03 11.72
CA ARG A 4 -25.79 12.15 10.57
C ARG A 4 -25.41 10.79 11.12
N ARG A 5 -26.21 9.76 10.81
CA ARG A 5 -25.88 8.37 11.13
C ARG A 5 -24.46 8.09 10.64
N PRO A 6 -23.57 7.50 11.46
CA PRO A 6 -22.22 7.20 11.01
C PRO A 6 -22.31 6.26 9.81
N SER A 7 -21.77 6.71 8.67
CA SER A 7 -21.70 5.93 7.44
C SER A 7 -20.98 4.61 7.71
N VAL A 8 -21.27 3.57 6.92
CA VAL A 8 -20.62 2.24 7.07
C VAL A 8 -19.09 2.37 7.04
N PHE A 9 -18.57 3.30 6.23
CA PHE A 9 -17.15 3.63 6.13
C PHE A 9 -16.56 4.18 7.44
N HIS A 10 -17.33 4.98 8.18
CA HIS A 10 -16.92 5.50 9.48
C HIS A 10 -16.77 4.38 10.53
N ARG A 11 -17.56 3.29 10.41
CA ARG A 11 -17.43 2.12 11.29
C ARG A 11 -16.24 1.24 10.90
N LEU A 12 -16.00 1.07 9.60
CA LEU A 12 -14.84 0.32 9.09
C LEU A 12 -13.52 0.96 9.52
N ALA A 13 -13.43 2.29 9.49
CA ALA A 13 -12.23 3.02 9.89
C ALA A 13 -11.90 2.89 11.38
N LEU A 14 -12.91 2.62 12.23
CA LEU A 14 -12.73 2.39 13.67
C LEU A 14 -12.25 0.98 14.02
N LEU A 15 -12.25 0.05 13.05
CA LEU A 15 -11.76 -1.31 13.27
C LEU A 15 -10.22 -1.32 13.39
N PRO A 16 -9.67 -2.16 14.29
CA PRO A 16 -8.22 -2.31 14.42
C PRO A 16 -7.58 -2.75 13.10
N ALA A 17 -6.33 -2.34 12.86
CA ALA A 17 -5.67 -2.54 11.56
C ALA A 17 -5.69 -4.01 11.10
N TRP A 18 -5.46 -4.95 12.01
CA TRP A 18 -5.46 -6.39 11.71
C TRP A 18 -6.82 -6.91 11.23
N LEU A 19 -7.93 -6.36 11.76
CA LEU A 19 -9.27 -6.79 11.38
C LEU A 19 -9.65 -6.25 10.01
N ARG A 20 -9.22 -5.03 9.67
CA ARG A 20 -9.34 -4.49 8.31
C ARG A 20 -8.55 -5.32 7.30
N LEU A 21 -7.34 -5.75 7.66
CA LEU A 21 -6.52 -6.63 6.82
C LEU A 21 -7.15 -8.02 6.67
N SER A 22 -7.79 -8.56 7.72
CA SER A 22 -8.46 -9.85 7.65
C SER A 22 -9.61 -9.90 6.64
N ALA A 23 -10.22 -8.75 6.32
CA ALA A 23 -11.25 -8.66 5.29
C ALA A 23 -10.75 -9.08 3.90
N GLY A 24 -9.44 -8.90 3.62
CA GLY A 24 -8.83 -9.35 2.38
C GLY A 24 -8.61 -10.86 2.28
N LEU A 25 -8.65 -11.60 3.40
CA LEU A 25 -8.37 -13.04 3.41
C LEU A 25 -9.49 -13.85 2.76
N VAL A 26 -10.74 -13.41 2.86
CA VAL A 26 -11.89 -14.12 2.27
C VAL A 26 -11.85 -14.08 0.74
N PRO A 27 -11.73 -12.91 0.07
CA PRO A 27 -11.53 -12.86 -1.37
C PRO A 27 -10.28 -13.60 -1.84
N ALA A 28 -9.18 -13.54 -1.07
CA ALA A 28 -7.96 -14.27 -1.40
C ALA A 28 -8.17 -15.79 -1.41
N GLY A 29 -8.83 -16.32 -0.37
CA GLY A 29 -9.17 -17.74 -0.28
C GLY A 29 -10.12 -18.19 -1.39
N LEU A 30 -11.12 -17.37 -1.72
CA LEU A 30 -12.05 -17.64 -2.82
C LEU A 30 -11.32 -17.67 -4.18
N LEU A 31 -10.47 -16.69 -4.46
CA LEU A 31 -9.69 -16.68 -5.70
C LEU A 31 -8.76 -17.88 -5.78
N TYR A 32 -8.08 -18.24 -4.69
CA TYR A 32 -7.26 -19.45 -4.65
C TYR A 32 -8.07 -20.72 -4.94
N GLY A 33 -9.27 -20.83 -4.36
CA GLY A 33 -10.16 -21.98 -4.55
C GLY A 33 -10.77 -22.07 -5.96
N CYS A 34 -11.05 -20.92 -6.59
CA CYS A 34 -11.67 -20.85 -7.92
C CYS A 34 -10.66 -20.95 -9.08
N THR A 35 -9.35 -20.82 -8.81
CA THR A 35 -8.33 -21.02 -9.86
C THR A 35 -8.29 -22.46 -10.36
N PRO A 36 -8.09 -22.70 -11.68
CA PRO A 36 -8.03 -24.04 -12.24
C PRO A 36 -6.99 -24.92 -11.56
N ALA A 37 -7.31 -26.20 -11.32
CA ALA A 37 -6.41 -27.14 -10.64
C ALA A 37 -5.10 -27.39 -11.42
N GLY A 38 -5.10 -27.17 -12.73
CA GLY A 38 -3.91 -27.28 -13.59
C GLY A 38 -2.94 -26.10 -13.50
N TRP A 39 -3.27 -25.02 -12.78
CA TRP A 39 -2.36 -23.89 -12.59
C TRP A 39 -1.24 -24.22 -11.61
N PRO A 40 0.00 -23.77 -11.88
CA PRO A 40 1.10 -23.89 -10.92
C PRO A 40 0.72 -23.26 -9.56
N PRO A 41 1.12 -23.87 -8.42
CA PRO A 41 0.79 -23.35 -7.09
C PRO A 41 1.18 -21.88 -6.88
N MET A 42 2.30 -21.46 -7.45
CA MET A 42 2.79 -20.08 -7.39
C MET A 42 1.83 -19.10 -8.08
N LEU A 43 1.29 -19.46 -9.25
CA LEU A 43 0.32 -18.63 -9.97
C LEU A 43 -0.97 -18.47 -9.17
N ARG A 44 -1.47 -19.58 -8.58
CA ARG A 44 -2.67 -19.57 -7.73
C ARG A 44 -2.48 -18.69 -6.49
N LEU A 45 -1.31 -18.78 -5.85
CA LEU A 45 -0.97 -17.95 -4.70
C LEU A 45 -0.88 -16.47 -5.07
N LEU A 46 -0.29 -16.16 -6.23
CA LEU A 46 -0.20 -14.79 -6.73
C LEU A 46 -1.58 -14.21 -7.07
N THR A 47 -2.49 -15.02 -7.62
CA THR A 47 -3.89 -14.61 -7.84
C THR A 47 -4.60 -14.33 -6.51
N ALA A 48 -4.39 -15.17 -5.50
CA ALA A 48 -4.93 -14.96 -4.15
C ALA A 48 -4.40 -13.66 -3.52
N TRP A 49 -3.09 -13.42 -3.66
CA TRP A 49 -2.44 -12.17 -3.25
C TRP A 49 -3.08 -10.95 -3.92
N ASN A 50 -3.36 -11.01 -5.22
CA ASN A 50 -4.02 -9.91 -5.94
C ASN A 50 -5.39 -9.59 -5.35
N GLY A 51 -6.19 -10.60 -5.00
CA GLY A 51 -7.47 -10.38 -4.31
C GLY A 51 -7.32 -9.75 -2.93
N PHE A 52 -6.36 -10.23 -2.15
CA PHE A 52 -6.04 -9.67 -0.83
C PHE A 52 -5.65 -8.19 -0.94
N ALA A 53 -4.68 -7.89 -1.81
CA ALA A 53 -4.12 -6.56 -1.99
C ALA A 53 -5.17 -5.58 -2.53
N LEU A 54 -5.95 -5.99 -3.54
CA LEU A 54 -7.02 -5.17 -4.10
C LEU A 54 -8.09 -4.87 -3.06
N THR A 55 -8.55 -5.86 -2.29
CA THR A 55 -9.55 -5.65 -1.24
C THR A 55 -9.04 -4.70 -0.17
N THR A 56 -7.80 -4.88 0.25
CA THR A 56 -7.15 -4.00 1.24
C THR A 56 -7.06 -2.57 0.72
N LEU A 57 -6.68 -2.39 -0.54
CA LEU A 57 -6.63 -1.08 -1.20
C LEU A 57 -8.00 -0.42 -1.25
N LEU A 58 -9.04 -1.15 -1.68
CA LEU A 58 -10.39 -0.60 -1.76
C LEU A 58 -10.90 -0.14 -0.39
N VAL A 59 -10.66 -0.92 0.67
CA VAL A 59 -11.01 -0.53 2.04
C VAL A 59 -10.21 0.70 2.48
N ALA A 60 -8.90 0.74 2.23
CA ALA A 60 -8.05 1.86 2.59
C ALA A 60 -8.46 3.15 1.88
N TRP A 61 -8.71 3.08 0.57
CA TRP A 61 -9.12 4.24 -0.24
C TRP A 61 -10.53 4.70 0.07
N ALA A 62 -11.45 3.79 0.40
CA ALA A 62 -12.76 4.19 0.91
C ALA A 62 -12.64 5.00 2.22
N ILE A 63 -11.70 4.65 3.10
CA ILE A 63 -11.43 5.42 4.32
C ILE A 63 -10.78 6.77 3.98
N ILE A 64 -9.74 6.77 3.13
CA ILE A 64 -9.03 7.99 2.70
C ILE A 64 -10.01 9.03 2.12
N LEU A 65 -10.94 8.58 1.27
CA LEU A 65 -11.88 9.46 0.58
C LEU A 65 -13.08 9.91 1.42
N THR A 66 -13.31 9.32 2.60
CA THR A 66 -14.51 9.59 3.41
C THR A 66 -14.23 10.11 4.82
N ALA A 67 -13.00 10.00 5.32
CA ALA A 67 -12.64 10.45 6.64
C ALA A 67 -12.46 11.98 6.69
N ASP A 68 -13.11 12.62 7.65
CA ASP A 68 -12.85 14.01 8.00
C ASP A 68 -11.62 14.14 8.92
N VAL A 69 -11.01 15.31 8.98
CA VAL A 69 -9.81 15.57 9.81
C VAL A 69 -10.00 15.22 11.29
N GLY A 70 -11.19 15.47 11.85
CA GLY A 70 -11.49 15.12 13.24
C GLY A 70 -11.47 13.61 13.49
N HIS A 71 -11.87 12.83 12.48
CA HIS A 71 -11.74 11.38 12.48
C HIS A 71 -10.27 10.92 12.34
N ILE A 72 -9.49 11.56 11.48
CA ILE A 72 -8.04 11.26 11.32
C ILE A 72 -7.32 11.44 12.65
N ARG A 73 -7.49 12.60 13.30
CA ARG A 73 -6.93 12.90 14.63
C ARG A 73 -7.26 11.82 15.66
N ARG A 74 -8.53 11.41 15.72
CA ARG A 74 -9.01 10.39 16.67
C ARG A 74 -8.39 9.01 16.44
N ILE A 75 -8.11 8.65 15.18
CA ILE A 75 -7.44 7.40 14.84
C ILE A 75 -5.93 7.51 15.07
N ALA A 76 -5.36 8.70 14.88
CA ALA A 76 -3.95 8.96 15.06
C ALA A 76 -3.54 8.88 16.53
N THR A 77 -4.36 9.37 17.46
CA THR A 77 -4.09 9.32 18.92
C THR A 77 -4.44 7.99 19.57
N ARG A 78 -5.06 7.05 18.84
CA ARG A 78 -5.29 5.69 19.34
C ARG A 78 -4.04 4.86 19.17
N GLU A 79 -3.44 4.45 20.28
CA GLU A 79 -2.44 3.39 20.29
C GLU A 79 -3.03 2.11 19.69
N ASP A 80 -2.45 1.68 18.58
CA ASP A 80 -2.71 0.39 17.95
C ASP A 80 -1.36 -0.31 17.79
N PRO A 81 -0.94 -1.12 18.78
CA PRO A 81 0.34 -1.84 18.76
C PRO A 81 0.49 -2.71 17.49
N GLY A 82 -0.63 -3.18 16.95
CA GLY A 82 -0.68 -3.96 15.72
C GLY A 82 -0.42 -3.13 14.46
N ARG A 83 -0.48 -1.79 14.51
CA ARG A 83 -0.33 -0.92 13.33
C ARG A 83 1.09 -0.91 12.78
N ALA A 84 2.09 -0.81 13.67
CA ALA A 84 3.50 -0.85 13.25
C ALA A 84 3.89 -2.25 12.74
N LEU A 85 3.42 -3.30 13.40
CA LEU A 85 3.62 -4.69 12.97
C LEU A 85 2.92 -4.97 11.63
N SER A 86 1.68 -4.53 11.47
CA SER A 86 0.92 -4.66 10.21
C SER A 86 1.59 -3.89 9.08
N PHE A 87 2.09 -2.68 9.35
CA PHE A 87 2.85 -1.89 8.38
C PHE A 87 4.11 -2.62 7.93
N GLY A 88 4.93 -3.10 8.88
CA GLY A 88 6.14 -3.87 8.56
C GLY A 88 5.84 -5.17 7.83
N PHE A 89 4.81 -5.91 8.24
CA PHE A 89 4.38 -7.15 7.59
C PHE A 89 3.96 -6.91 6.14
N VAL A 90 3.06 -5.96 5.89
CA VAL A 90 2.57 -5.70 4.53
C VAL A 90 3.69 -5.16 3.64
N LEU A 91 4.57 -4.33 4.19
CA LEU A 91 5.73 -3.84 3.46
C LEU A 91 6.66 -4.99 3.05
N THR A 92 6.95 -5.90 3.99
CA THR A 92 7.76 -7.10 3.72
C THR A 92 7.08 -8.03 2.72
N ALA A 93 5.76 -8.22 2.83
CA ALA A 93 4.98 -9.03 1.91
C ALA A 93 4.96 -8.43 0.50
N ALA A 94 4.82 -7.11 0.38
CA ALA A 94 4.91 -6.39 -0.90
C ALA A 94 6.30 -6.55 -1.53
N SER A 95 7.39 -6.38 -0.75
CA SER A 95 8.75 -6.63 -1.24
C SER A 95 8.97 -8.11 -1.64
N ALA A 96 8.45 -9.06 -0.87
CA ALA A 96 8.52 -10.48 -1.19
C ALA A 96 7.72 -10.84 -2.45
N SER A 97 6.57 -10.20 -2.69
CA SER A 97 5.80 -10.38 -3.92
C SER A 97 6.57 -9.91 -5.15
N LEU A 98 7.37 -8.84 -5.02
CA LEU A 98 8.24 -8.36 -6.09
C LEU A 98 9.31 -9.41 -6.45
N LEU A 99 9.95 -10.00 -5.43
CA LEU A 99 10.90 -11.09 -5.60
C LEU A 99 10.23 -12.33 -6.22
N ALA A 100 9.01 -12.66 -5.79
CA ALA A 100 8.23 -13.75 -6.34
C ALA A 100 7.93 -13.55 -7.84
N VAL A 101 7.65 -12.32 -8.27
CA VAL A 101 7.45 -11.98 -9.69
C VAL A 101 8.75 -12.10 -10.49
N ILE A 102 9.88 -11.65 -9.94
CA ILE A 102 11.21 -11.86 -10.57
C ILE A 102 11.48 -13.35 -10.77
N LEU A 103 11.27 -14.16 -9.72
CA LEU A 103 11.49 -15.60 -9.79
C LEU A 103 10.54 -16.27 -10.78
N LEU A 104 9.26 -15.90 -10.77
CA LEU A 104 8.26 -16.42 -11.69
C LEU A 104 8.63 -16.13 -13.14
N LEU A 105 8.97 -14.87 -13.46
CA LEU A 105 9.34 -14.46 -14.81
C LEU A 105 10.68 -15.07 -15.25
N SER A 106 11.64 -15.23 -14.34
CA SER A 106 12.91 -15.93 -14.64
C SER A 106 12.74 -17.45 -14.85
N SER A 107 11.63 -18.04 -14.39
CA SER A 107 11.33 -19.46 -14.60
C SER A 107 10.74 -19.75 -15.98
N ILE A 108 10.31 -18.70 -16.70
CA ILE A 108 9.80 -18.79 -18.07
C ILE A 108 10.98 -19.04 -19.00
N ARG A 109 11.34 -20.32 -19.17
CA ARG A 109 12.43 -20.77 -20.05
C ARG A 109 11.97 -21.23 -21.42
N SER A 110 10.68 -21.13 -21.74
CA SER A 110 10.15 -21.74 -22.97
C SER A 110 9.06 -20.87 -23.59
N ALA A 111 9.29 -20.47 -24.84
CA ALA A 111 8.34 -19.73 -25.69
C ALA A 111 7.02 -20.48 -25.98
N HIS A 112 6.83 -21.67 -25.41
CA HIS A 112 5.67 -22.55 -25.63
C HIS A 112 4.82 -22.77 -24.37
N ASP A 113 5.01 -22.00 -23.28
CA ASP A 113 4.11 -22.09 -22.12
C ASP A 113 2.72 -21.51 -22.47
N PRO A 114 1.65 -22.33 -22.50
CA PRO A 114 0.30 -21.85 -22.80
C PRO A 114 -0.24 -20.87 -21.76
N LEU A 115 0.34 -20.81 -20.56
CA LEU A 115 -0.04 -19.90 -19.48
C LEU A 115 0.84 -18.64 -19.42
N LEU A 116 1.75 -18.44 -20.37
CA LEU A 116 2.68 -17.31 -20.40
C LEU A 116 1.98 -15.96 -20.18
N LEU A 117 0.92 -15.70 -20.97
CA LEU A 117 0.15 -14.46 -20.85
C LEU A 117 -0.49 -14.30 -19.47
N THR A 118 -1.00 -15.39 -18.89
CA THR A 118 -1.60 -15.39 -17.55
C THR A 118 -0.57 -15.08 -16.47
N HIS A 119 0.64 -15.66 -16.56
CA HIS A 119 1.74 -15.36 -15.64
C HIS A 119 2.13 -13.88 -15.71
N VAL A 120 2.30 -13.34 -16.93
CA VAL A 120 2.68 -11.94 -17.16
C VAL A 120 1.62 -10.99 -16.61
N ILE A 121 0.35 -11.18 -16.95
CA ILE A 121 -0.74 -10.30 -16.48
C ILE A 121 -0.88 -10.38 -14.96
N THR A 122 -0.90 -11.59 -14.39
CA THR A 122 -1.08 -11.78 -12.94
C THR A 122 0.09 -11.16 -12.17
N GLY A 123 1.32 -11.31 -12.67
CA GLY A 123 2.52 -10.69 -12.11
C GLY A 123 2.49 -9.17 -12.22
N ALA A 124 2.14 -8.61 -13.37
CA ALA A 124 2.03 -7.16 -13.56
C ALA A 124 0.98 -6.54 -12.61
N VAL A 125 -0.18 -7.18 -12.47
CA VAL A 125 -1.21 -6.77 -11.50
C VAL A 125 -0.68 -6.84 -10.07
N ALA A 126 0.05 -7.91 -9.72
CA ALA A 126 0.64 -8.05 -8.38
C ALA A 126 1.62 -6.93 -8.05
N VAL A 127 2.49 -6.59 -9.01
CA VAL A 127 3.45 -5.49 -8.88
C VAL A 127 2.73 -4.15 -8.71
N LEU A 128 1.72 -3.86 -9.53
CA LEU A 128 0.94 -2.63 -9.44
C LEU A 128 0.20 -2.51 -8.11
N LEU A 129 -0.47 -3.57 -7.66
CA LEU A 129 -1.18 -3.59 -6.38
C LEU A 129 -0.20 -3.46 -5.20
N ALA A 130 0.97 -4.08 -5.26
CA ALA A 130 2.01 -3.93 -4.26
C ALA A 130 2.52 -2.47 -4.20
N TRP A 131 2.81 -1.85 -5.36
CA TRP A 131 3.19 -0.44 -5.46
C TRP A 131 2.15 0.47 -4.80
N LEU A 132 0.88 0.33 -5.20
CA LEU A 132 -0.23 1.11 -4.65
C LEU A 132 -0.38 0.91 -3.14
N LEU A 133 -0.28 -0.34 -2.66
CA LEU A 133 -0.47 -0.68 -1.26
C LEU A 133 0.64 -0.09 -0.38
N VAL A 134 1.89 -0.15 -0.83
CA VAL A 134 3.03 0.45 -0.11
C VAL A 134 2.81 1.95 0.08
N HIS A 135 2.52 2.70 -0.99
CA HIS A 135 2.31 4.15 -0.88
C HIS A 135 1.05 4.51 -0.09
N THR A 136 -0.02 3.72 -0.22
CA THR A 136 -1.23 3.88 0.60
C THR A 136 -0.95 3.66 2.09
N LEU A 137 -0.10 2.70 2.46
CA LEU A 137 0.28 2.49 3.86
C LEU A 137 1.16 3.62 4.40
N PHE A 138 2.08 4.14 3.58
CA PHE A 138 2.86 5.32 3.95
C PHE A 138 1.97 6.56 4.13
N THR A 139 0.93 6.75 3.30
CA THR A 139 -0.09 7.80 3.48
C THR A 139 -0.68 7.77 4.89
N LEU A 140 -1.19 6.59 5.29
CA LEU A 140 -1.80 6.42 6.62
C LEU A 140 -0.77 6.60 7.75
N ARG A 141 0.49 6.20 7.51
CA ARG A 141 1.57 6.36 8.48
C ARG A 141 1.96 7.84 8.66
N TYR A 142 2.05 8.61 7.58
CA TYR A 142 2.32 10.04 7.65
C TYR A 142 1.20 10.79 8.36
N ALA A 143 -0.06 10.51 8.02
CA ALA A 143 -1.21 11.08 8.71
C ALA A 143 -1.18 10.78 10.22
N HIS A 144 -0.86 9.54 10.59
CA HIS A 144 -0.73 9.16 11.99
C HIS A 144 0.42 9.91 12.68
N LEU A 145 1.59 10.03 12.06
CA LEU A 145 2.72 10.75 12.67
C LEU A 145 2.47 12.25 12.76
N PHE A 146 1.75 12.83 11.81
CA PHE A 146 1.40 14.24 11.81
C PHE A 146 0.44 14.59 12.94
N TYR A 147 -0.59 13.77 13.14
CA TYR A 147 -1.62 14.00 14.15
C TYR A 147 -1.36 13.29 15.50
N ASN A 148 -0.21 12.62 15.66
CA ASN A 148 0.12 11.98 16.93
C ASN A 148 0.68 13.02 17.91
N THR A 149 -0.08 13.26 18.98
CA THR A 149 0.26 14.19 20.06
C THR A 149 0.78 13.51 21.33
N ASP A 150 1.11 12.21 21.28
CA ASP A 150 1.67 11.46 22.40
C ASP A 150 2.96 12.13 22.93
N GLY A 151 3.05 12.23 24.26
CA GLY A 151 4.21 12.82 24.94
C GLY A 151 4.37 14.33 24.72
N ASP A 152 3.26 15.07 24.69
CA ASP A 152 3.19 16.54 24.49
C ASP A 152 3.79 17.03 23.16
N ARG A 153 3.85 16.16 22.14
CA ARG A 153 4.32 16.56 20.81
C ARG A 153 3.21 17.35 20.10
N PRO A 154 3.50 18.51 19.50
CA PRO A 154 2.51 19.22 18.70
C PRO A 154 2.19 18.46 17.42
N GLU A 155 0.96 18.63 16.91
CA GLU A 155 0.62 18.17 15.55
C GLU A 155 1.56 18.84 14.54
N GLY A 156 2.04 18.08 13.54
CA GLY A 156 2.89 18.63 12.48
C GLY A 156 4.00 17.72 11.99
N GLY A 157 5.08 18.33 11.51
CA GLY A 157 6.25 17.63 10.97
C GLY A 157 6.26 17.49 9.45
N LEU A 158 5.15 17.82 8.78
CA LEU A 158 5.05 18.07 7.34
C LEU A 158 4.50 19.48 7.11
N GLU A 159 5.10 20.22 6.18
CA GLU A 159 4.77 21.61 5.88
C GLU A 159 4.13 21.66 4.49
N PHE A 160 2.80 21.56 4.45
CA PHE A 160 2.05 21.59 3.19
C PHE A 160 1.98 23.02 2.61
N PRO A 161 2.00 23.18 1.27
CA PRO A 161 1.83 24.47 0.62
C PRO A 161 0.59 25.22 1.11
N GLY A 162 0.69 26.54 1.19
CA GLY A 162 -0.42 27.37 1.67
C GLY A 162 -0.59 27.37 3.20
N ASN A 163 0.33 26.74 3.95
CA ASN A 163 0.26 26.58 5.40
C ASN A 163 -1.04 25.88 5.86
N GLU A 164 -1.45 24.84 5.14
CA GLU A 164 -2.66 24.06 5.46
C GLU A 164 -2.58 23.54 6.92
N PRO A 165 -3.41 24.06 7.84
CA PRO A 165 -3.31 23.72 9.26
C PRO A 165 -3.97 22.38 9.60
N ALA A 166 -4.75 21.80 8.69
CA ALA A 166 -5.55 20.61 8.92
C ALA A 166 -5.53 19.67 7.70
N PRO A 167 -4.34 19.18 7.27
CA PRO A 167 -4.23 18.34 6.08
C PRO A 167 -5.05 17.05 6.21
N ASP A 168 -5.75 16.68 5.15
CA ASP A 168 -6.55 15.45 5.11
C ASP A 168 -5.74 14.27 4.55
N TYR A 169 -6.36 13.09 4.42
CA TYR A 169 -5.65 11.93 3.88
C TYR A 169 -5.18 12.10 2.44
N LEU A 170 -5.81 12.95 1.62
CA LEU A 170 -5.39 13.21 0.25
C LEU A 170 -4.12 14.06 0.22
N ASP A 171 -3.94 14.98 1.16
CA ASP A 171 -2.67 15.71 1.31
C ASP A 171 -1.52 14.75 1.65
N PHE A 172 -1.73 13.83 2.61
CA PHE A 172 -0.74 12.81 2.91
C PHE A 172 -0.54 11.81 1.75
N ALA A 173 -1.59 11.53 0.97
CA ALA A 173 -1.50 10.68 -0.21
C ALA A 173 -0.67 11.35 -1.29
N TYR A 174 -0.88 12.64 -1.52
CA TYR A 174 -0.06 13.45 -2.41
C TYR A 174 1.42 13.35 -2.02
N PHE A 175 1.76 13.63 -0.76
CA PHE A 175 3.14 13.51 -0.28
C PHE A 175 3.72 12.10 -0.46
N SER A 176 2.95 11.07 -0.08
CA SER A 176 3.38 9.67 -0.14
C SER A 176 3.61 9.20 -1.59
N PHE A 177 2.65 9.45 -2.48
CA PHE A 177 2.70 9.00 -3.87
C PHE A 177 3.73 9.78 -4.68
N VAL A 178 3.98 11.07 -4.39
CA VAL A 178 5.08 11.80 -5.05
C VAL A 178 6.43 11.17 -4.72
N ILE A 179 6.69 10.81 -3.46
CA ILE A 179 7.89 10.04 -3.09
C ILE A 179 7.93 8.69 -3.83
N GLY A 180 6.78 8.02 -3.96
CA GLY A 180 6.65 6.77 -4.70
C GLY A 180 7.01 6.87 -6.19
N MET A 181 6.50 7.90 -6.85
CA MET A 181 6.65 8.10 -8.29
C MET A 181 8.03 8.63 -8.68
N THR A 182 8.60 9.55 -7.89
CA THR A 182 9.80 10.30 -8.31
C THR A 182 10.97 10.25 -7.34
N ALA A 183 10.82 9.59 -6.18
CA ALA A 183 11.80 9.60 -5.08
C ALA A 183 12.20 11.01 -4.60
N GLN A 184 11.38 12.02 -4.90
CA GLN A 184 11.54 13.39 -4.45
C GLN A 184 10.43 13.75 -3.45
N THR A 185 10.70 14.64 -2.51
CA THR A 185 9.63 15.28 -1.74
C THR A 185 8.95 16.31 -2.63
N ALA A 186 7.62 16.36 -2.58
CA ALA A 186 6.84 17.42 -3.20
C ALA A 186 7.26 18.82 -2.70
N ASP A 187 6.49 19.84 -3.05
CA ASP A 187 6.46 21.16 -2.40
C ASP A 187 6.06 21.13 -0.90
N VAL A 188 6.13 19.95 -0.27
CA VAL A 188 5.87 19.70 1.15
C VAL A 188 7.20 19.57 1.90
N GLY A 189 7.46 20.49 2.83
CA GLY A 189 8.64 20.45 3.71
C GLY A 189 8.52 19.37 4.78
N VAL A 190 9.65 18.84 5.26
CA VAL A 190 9.68 17.85 6.35
C VAL A 190 10.44 18.38 7.57
N SER A 191 9.72 18.96 8.52
CA SER A 191 10.30 19.61 9.70
C SER A 191 10.62 18.66 10.85
N ASP A 192 9.89 17.55 11.00
CA ASP A 192 10.14 16.56 12.06
C ASP A 192 11.25 15.55 11.68
N ARG A 193 12.13 15.24 12.65
CA ARG A 193 13.28 14.35 12.45
C ARG A 193 12.88 12.88 12.23
N LEU A 194 11.83 12.43 12.90
CA LEU A 194 11.33 11.06 12.76
C LEU A 194 10.64 10.89 11.39
N ILE A 195 9.86 11.88 10.95
CA ILE A 195 9.24 11.87 9.61
C ILE A 195 10.33 11.90 8.52
N ARG A 196 11.41 12.69 8.67
CA ARG A 196 12.55 12.64 7.71
C ARG A 196 13.17 11.25 7.59
N ARG A 197 13.37 10.54 8.70
CA ARG A 197 13.90 9.16 8.68
C ARG A 197 12.94 8.20 7.99
N LEU A 198 11.63 8.35 8.22
CA LEU A 198 10.61 7.56 7.54
C LEU A 198 10.60 7.85 6.03
N ALA A 199 10.71 9.12 5.63
CA ALA A 199 10.77 9.52 4.23
C ALA A 199 12.00 8.97 3.52
N LEU A 200 13.15 8.88 4.19
CA LEU A 200 14.34 8.21 3.66
C LEU A 200 14.07 6.73 3.37
N VAL A 201 13.47 6.01 4.34
CA VAL A 201 13.11 4.58 4.16
C VAL A 201 12.10 4.44 3.02
N HIS A 202 11.09 5.30 2.97
CA HIS A 202 10.10 5.32 1.89
C HIS A 202 10.77 5.50 0.53
N GLY A 203 11.62 6.51 0.38
CA GLY A 203 12.33 6.80 -0.87
C GLY A 203 13.25 5.66 -1.33
N LEU A 204 14.00 5.03 -0.42
CA LEU A 204 14.84 3.87 -0.74
C LEU A 204 14.01 2.67 -1.23
N LEU A 205 12.87 2.42 -0.59
CA LEU A 205 11.94 1.36 -0.99
C LEU A 205 11.29 1.65 -2.34
N SER A 206 10.81 2.89 -2.55
CA SER A 206 10.26 3.34 -3.83
C SER A 206 11.27 3.19 -4.96
N PHE A 207 12.52 3.61 -4.73
CA PHE A 207 13.59 3.47 -5.72
C PHE A 207 13.84 2.01 -6.09
N GLY A 208 13.96 1.12 -5.10
CA GLY A 208 14.15 -0.31 -5.33
C GLY A 208 12.97 -0.93 -6.10
N LEU A 209 11.75 -0.56 -5.72
CA LEU A 209 10.54 -1.08 -6.35
C LEU A 209 10.39 -0.60 -7.80
N ASN A 210 10.62 0.69 -8.07
CA ASN A 210 10.62 1.24 -9.43
C ASN A 210 11.71 0.60 -10.31
N THR A 211 12.91 0.41 -9.76
CA THR A 211 14.02 -0.24 -10.47
C THR A 211 13.67 -1.69 -10.84
N ALA A 212 13.08 -2.43 -9.91
CA ALA A 212 12.65 -3.81 -10.15
C ALA A 212 11.52 -3.89 -11.18
N VAL A 213 10.53 -2.97 -11.15
CA VAL A 213 9.46 -2.90 -12.16
C VAL A 213 10.07 -2.71 -13.56
N VAL A 214 11.01 -1.77 -13.70
CA VAL A 214 11.70 -1.51 -14.98
C VAL A 214 12.48 -2.75 -15.43
N ALA A 215 13.28 -3.34 -14.53
CA ALA A 215 14.07 -4.53 -14.85
C ALA A 215 13.19 -5.72 -15.28
N LEU A 216 12.08 -5.95 -14.57
CA LEU A 216 11.09 -6.98 -14.90
C LEU A 216 10.44 -6.74 -16.25
N THR A 217 10.11 -5.49 -16.55
CA THR A 217 9.51 -5.11 -17.84
C THR A 217 10.48 -5.38 -18.99
N ILE A 218 11.75 -4.98 -18.84
CA ILE A 218 12.80 -5.21 -19.85
C ILE A 218 13.04 -6.71 -20.04
N ASN A 219 13.26 -7.45 -18.95
CA ASN A 219 13.52 -8.90 -19.02
C ASN A 219 12.32 -9.67 -19.57
N GLY A 220 11.10 -9.27 -19.20
CA GLY A 220 9.87 -9.87 -19.72
C GLY A 220 9.70 -9.65 -21.22
N LEU A 221 9.94 -8.42 -21.71
CA LEU A 221 9.88 -8.11 -23.14
C LEU A 221 10.99 -8.83 -23.94
N ALA A 222 12.20 -8.90 -23.39
CA ALA A 222 13.31 -9.60 -24.02
C ALA A 222 13.08 -11.12 -24.13
N GLY A 223 12.29 -11.71 -23.22
CA GLY A 223 11.89 -13.12 -23.32
C GLY A 223 10.74 -13.40 -24.30
N LEU A 224 10.07 -12.36 -24.79
CA LEU A 224 8.96 -12.45 -25.76
C LEU A 224 9.39 -12.18 -27.20
N LEU A 225 10.52 -11.49 -27.40
CA LEU A 225 11.14 -11.20 -28.70
C LEU A 225 12.15 -12.28 -29.08
#